data_AF-A0A1F2TXP1-F1
#
_entry.id   AF-A0A1F2TXP1-F1
#
_cell.length_a   1.000
_cell.length_b   1.000
_cell.length_c   1.000
_cell.angle_alpha   90.00
_cell.angle_beta   90.00
_cell.angle_gamma   90.00
#
_symmetry.space_group_name_H-M   'P 1'
#
loop_
_entity.id
_entity.type
_entity.pdbx_description
1 polymer ?
#
loop_
_entity_poly.entity_id
_entity_poly.type
_entity_poly.pdbx_seq_one_letter_code
_entity_poly.pdbx_strand_id
1 'polypeptide(L)'
;MSATPAKAHELKRTFGWIGAICWVLIVPVKAVRAFSPAIGSTAIDIAPSLLGPGGLLFVILSSERRFARLTLAQATSVAGAIALALEFVQLLPRPAPLASVWYTFDWLDVAATLVSVSVGALVAGLLSRRHRPVASMRPPPDAPAHSNRRR
;
A
#
# COMPACT_ATOMS: atom_id res chain seq x y z
N MET A 1 -10.13 -18.50 -16.20
CA MET A 1 -8.78 -19.09 -16.04
C MET A 1 -8.01 -18.24 -15.04
N SER A 2 -7.56 -18.86 -13.94
CA SER A 2 -6.80 -18.24 -12.86
C SER A 2 -5.47 -17.68 -13.39
N ALA A 3 -5.04 -16.52 -12.87
CA ALA A 3 -3.69 -16.01 -13.12
C ALA A 3 -2.66 -17.12 -12.86
N THR A 4 -1.67 -17.26 -13.74
CA THR A 4 -0.58 -18.24 -13.59
C THR A 4 0.09 -17.99 -12.23
N PRO A 5 0.32 -19.02 -11.39
CA PRO A 5 0.82 -18.83 -10.02
C PRO A 5 2.13 -18.01 -9.96
N ALA A 6 2.96 -18.10 -11.00
CA ALA A 6 4.17 -17.28 -11.17
C ALA A 6 3.89 -15.76 -11.20
N LYS A 7 2.87 -15.31 -11.95
CA LYS A 7 2.54 -13.87 -12.08
C LYS A 7 1.96 -13.28 -10.79
N ALA A 8 1.22 -14.10 -10.03
CA ALA A 8 0.68 -13.68 -8.74
C ALA A 8 1.80 -13.51 -7.69
N HIS A 9 2.79 -14.41 -7.69
CA HIS A 9 3.94 -14.34 -6.80
C HIS A 9 4.85 -13.14 -7.11
N GLU A 10 5.08 -12.85 -8.40
CA GLU A 10 5.87 -11.68 -8.84
C GLU A 10 5.23 -10.34 -8.42
N LEU A 11 3.90 -10.22 -8.54
CA LEU A 11 3.17 -9.03 -8.10
C LEU A 11 3.29 -8.80 -6.59
N LYS A 12 3.15 -9.86 -5.78
CA LYS A 12 3.32 -9.77 -4.32
C LYS A 12 4.73 -9.37 -3.93
N ARG A 13 5.74 -9.94 -4.60
CA ARG A 13 7.14 -9.58 -4.39
C ARG A 13 7.38 -8.10 -4.71
N THR A 14 6.76 -7.59 -5.77
CA THR A 14 6.82 -6.18 -6.17
C THR A 14 6.22 -5.27 -5.09
N PHE A 15 5.03 -5.61 -4.56
CA PHE A 15 4.45 -4.87 -3.44
C PHE A 15 5.33 -4.92 -2.20
N GLY A 16 5.93 -6.06 -1.88
CA GLY A 16 6.85 -6.19 -0.75
C GLY A 16 8.06 -5.26 -0.88
N TRP A 17 8.68 -5.20 -2.06
CA TRP A 17 9.78 -4.29 -2.34
C TRP A 17 9.38 -2.82 -2.26
N ILE A 18 8.23 -2.44 -2.84
CA ILE A 18 7.74 -1.06 -2.76
C ILE A 18 7.54 -0.66 -1.30
N GLY A 19 6.88 -1.52 -0.51
CA GLY A 19 6.66 -1.29 0.92
C GLY A 19 7.95 -1.16 1.72
N ALA A 20 8.92 -2.05 1.48
CA ALA A 20 10.22 -2.03 2.13
C ALA A 20 11.03 -0.77 1.79
N ILE A 21 11.04 -0.37 0.51
CA ILE A 21 11.71 0.85 0.05
C ILE A 21 11.08 2.08 0.71
N CYS A 22 9.75 2.17 0.77
CA CYS A 22 9.05 3.24 1.47
C CYS A 22 9.47 3.31 2.94
N TRP A 23 9.60 2.18 3.64
CA TRP A 23 10.05 2.16 5.04
C TRP A 23 11.51 2.55 5.21
N VAL A 24 12.41 2.06 4.35
CA VAL A 24 13.82 2.44 4.39
C VAL A 24 14.00 3.94 4.17
N LEU A 25 13.22 4.54 3.26
CA LEU A 25 13.23 5.98 2.97
C LEU A 25 12.72 6.85 4.13
N ILE A 26 11.98 6.31 5.10
CA ILE A 26 11.58 7.07 6.29
C ILE A 26 12.79 7.40 7.18
N VAL A 27 13.80 6.52 7.22
CA VAL A 27 15.00 6.70 8.06
C VAL A 27 15.81 7.94 7.67
N PRO A 28 16.23 8.14 6.40
CA PRO A 28 16.95 9.35 6.01
C PRO A 28 16.10 10.62 6.16
N VAL A 29 14.78 10.56 5.92
CA VAL A 29 13.88 11.71 6.13
C VAL A 29 13.87 12.12 7.61
N LYS A 30 13.75 11.16 8.53
CA LYS A 30 13.83 11.44 9.98
C LYS A 30 15.22 11.92 10.41
N ALA A 31 16.29 11.39 9.81
CA ALA A 31 17.65 11.84 10.11
C ALA A 31 17.86 13.30 9.68
N VAL A 32 17.45 13.68 8.46
CA VAL A 32 17.52 15.06 7.99
C VAL A 32 16.72 16.00 8.90
N ARG A 33 15.52 15.59 9.32
CA ARG A 33 14.70 16.36 10.26
C ARG A 33 15.34 16.51 11.65
N ALA A 34 16.07 15.50 12.12
CA ALA A 34 16.73 15.53 13.43
C ALA A 34 18.03 16.35 13.43
N PHE A 35 18.83 16.29 12.35
CA PHE A 35 20.13 16.94 12.28
C PHE A 35 20.12 18.33 11.63
N SER A 36 19.09 18.65 10.83
CA SER A 36 18.99 19.91 10.08
C SER A 36 17.60 20.56 10.19
N PRO A 37 17.15 20.96 11.39
CA PRO A 37 15.84 21.60 11.58
C PRO A 37 15.69 22.95 10.84
N ALA A 38 16.78 23.54 10.34
CA ALA A 38 16.76 24.78 9.56
C ALA A 38 16.26 24.60 8.12
N ILE A 39 16.16 23.37 7.61
CA ILE A 39 15.60 23.08 6.28
C ILE A 39 14.08 22.90 6.45
N GLY A 40 13.38 24.01 6.72
CA GLY A 40 11.93 24.05 6.90
C GLY A 40 11.18 23.87 5.59
N SER A 41 11.14 22.64 5.07
CA SER A 41 10.34 22.28 3.91
C SER A 41 9.17 21.43 4.36
N THR A 42 7.94 21.91 4.09
CA THR A 42 6.69 21.17 4.32
C THR A 42 6.72 19.77 3.69
N ALA A 43 7.47 19.57 2.62
CA ALA A 43 7.65 18.26 2.00
C ALA A 43 8.41 17.25 2.89
N ILE A 44 9.41 17.71 3.67
CA ILE A 44 10.19 16.87 4.59
C ILE A 44 9.36 16.53 5.83
N ASP A 45 8.52 17.46 6.29
CA ASP A 45 7.68 17.27 7.46
C ASP A 45 6.58 16.24 7.22
N ILE A 46 5.96 16.27 6.03
CA ILE A 46 4.84 15.39 5.63
C ILE A 46 5.32 14.04 5.08
N ALA A 47 6.56 13.94 4.60
CA ALA A 47 7.10 12.75 3.96
C ALA A 47 6.93 11.44 4.76
N PRO A 48 7.10 11.41 6.10
CA PRO A 48 6.84 10.21 6.90
C PRO A 48 5.38 9.76 6.85
N SER A 49 4.42 10.69 6.90
CA SER A 49 2.98 10.42 6.78
C SER A 49 2.55 10.09 5.35
N LEU A 50 3.39 10.37 4.35
CA LEU A 50 3.22 9.84 2.99
C LEU A 50 3.83 8.45 2.80
N LEU A 51 5.04 8.22 3.30
CA LEU A 51 5.78 6.98 3.07
C LEU A 51 5.30 5.84 3.97
N GLY A 52 4.92 6.14 5.21
CA GLY A 52 4.50 5.15 6.21
C GLY A 52 3.20 4.43 5.83
N PRO A 53 2.08 5.15 5.63
CA PRO A 53 0.77 4.55 5.34
C PRO A 53 0.72 3.81 4.00
N GLY A 54 1.30 4.40 2.96
CA GLY A 54 1.44 3.76 1.65
C GLY A 54 2.33 2.53 1.70
N GLY A 55 3.49 2.62 2.37
CA GLY A 55 4.39 1.49 2.57
C GLY A 55 3.72 0.35 3.34
N LEU A 56 2.97 0.66 4.40
CA LEU A 56 2.20 -0.31 5.18
C LEU A 56 1.16 -1.04 4.31
N LEU A 57 0.42 -0.31 3.46
CA LEU A 57 -0.54 -0.91 2.54
C LEU A 57 0.14 -1.91 1.60
N PHE A 58 1.28 -1.55 1.01
CA PHE A 58 2.03 -2.46 0.12
C PHE A 58 2.60 -3.68 0.85
N VAL A 59 3.07 -3.52 2.09
CA VAL A 59 3.50 -4.65 2.94
C VAL A 59 2.32 -5.60 3.22
N ILE A 60 1.14 -5.07 3.58
CA ILE A 60 -0.06 -5.88 3.81
C ILE A 60 -0.44 -6.66 2.54
N LEU A 61 -0.43 -6.00 1.37
CA LEU A 61 -0.73 -6.62 0.09
C LEU A 61 0.32 -7.66 -0.36
N SER A 62 1.56 -7.53 0.10
CA SER A 62 2.62 -8.51 -0.16
C SER A 62 2.50 -9.79 0.67
N SER A 63 1.70 -9.76 1.75
CA SER A 63 1.61 -10.87 2.70
C SER A 63 0.96 -12.11 2.07
N GLU A 64 1.63 -13.25 2.19
CA GLU A 64 1.12 -14.54 1.68
C GLU A 64 0.25 -15.30 2.67
N ARG A 65 0.16 -14.82 3.92
CA ARG A 65 -0.46 -15.54 5.03
C ARG A 65 -1.78 -14.90 5.42
N ARG A 66 -1.85 -14.32 6.62
CA ARG A 66 -3.08 -13.86 7.27
C ARG A 66 -3.84 -12.80 6.46
N PHE A 67 -3.13 -11.98 5.69
CA PHE A 67 -3.70 -10.88 4.91
C PHE A 67 -3.91 -11.20 3.42
N ALA A 68 -3.48 -12.38 2.94
CA ALA A 68 -3.63 -12.77 1.53
C ALA A 68 -5.10 -12.89 1.08
N ARG A 69 -6.03 -13.04 2.03
CA ARG A 69 -7.48 -13.12 1.79
C ARG A 69 -8.18 -11.77 1.84
N LEU A 70 -7.50 -10.69 2.21
CA LEU A 70 -8.11 -9.37 2.23
C LEU A 70 -8.31 -8.86 0.81
N THR A 71 -9.49 -8.30 0.57
CA THR A 71 -9.70 -7.50 -0.65
C THR A 71 -8.86 -6.24 -0.59
N LEU A 72 -8.59 -5.63 -1.74
CA LEU A 72 -7.86 -4.36 -1.80
C LEU A 72 -8.50 -3.30 -0.90
N ALA A 73 -9.84 -3.19 -0.92
CA ALA A 73 -10.57 -2.26 -0.06
C ALA A 73 -10.35 -2.54 1.44
N GLN A 74 -10.34 -3.80 1.85
CA GLN A 74 -10.07 -4.19 3.24
C GLN A 74 -8.62 -3.94 3.66
N ALA A 75 -7.66 -4.22 2.77
CA ALA A 75 -6.25 -3.91 3.03
C ALA A 75 -6.04 -2.40 3.19
N THR A 76 -6.64 -1.60 2.30
CA THR A 76 -6.64 -0.15 2.35
C THR A 76 -7.29 0.37 3.63
N SER A 77 -8.43 -0.17 4.05
CA SER A 77 -9.09 0.26 5.28
C SER A 77 -8.27 -0.09 6.52
N VAL A 78 -7.63 -1.26 6.56
CA VAL A 78 -6.75 -1.65 7.69
C VAL A 78 -5.52 -0.74 7.75
N ALA A 79 -4.84 -0.53 6.61
CA ALA A 79 -3.69 0.36 6.55
C ALA A 79 -4.06 1.80 6.96
N GLY A 80 -5.17 2.32 6.44
CA GLY A 80 -5.67 3.64 6.78
C GLY A 80 -6.07 3.77 8.24
N ALA A 81 -6.77 2.79 8.82
CA ALA A 81 -7.16 2.81 10.22
C ALA A 81 -5.94 2.79 11.15
N ILE A 82 -4.94 1.95 10.85
CA ILE A 82 -3.69 1.90 11.61
C ILE A 82 -2.95 3.24 11.52
N ALA A 83 -2.81 3.78 10.30
CA ALA A 83 -2.11 5.05 10.08
C ALA A 83 -2.80 6.22 10.79
N LEU A 84 -4.12 6.37 10.63
CA LEU A 84 -4.89 7.40 11.32
C LEU A 84 -4.82 7.25 12.84
N ALA A 85 -4.91 6.02 13.36
CA ALA A 85 -4.77 5.78 14.79
C ALA A 85 -3.38 6.24 15.30
N LEU A 86 -2.32 6.01 14.53
CA LEU A 86 -0.97 6.48 14.89
C LEU A 86 -0.86 8.01 14.86
N GLU A 87 -1.56 8.70 13.94
CA GLU A 87 -1.63 10.17 13.95
C GLU A 87 -2.39 10.67 15.19
N PHE A 88 -3.57 10.10 15.49
CA PHE A 88 -4.36 10.52 16.64
C PHE A 88 -3.74 10.16 18.00
N VAL A 89 -2.93 9.09 18.09
CA VAL A 89 -2.16 8.76 19.30
C VAL A 89 -1.23 9.90 19.70
N GLN A 90 -0.82 10.77 18.76
CA GLN A 90 0.02 11.93 19.07
C GLN A 90 -0.71 13.02 19.86
N LEU A 91 -2.05 12.99 19.91
CA LEU A 91 -2.86 13.85 20.78
C LEU A 91 -2.77 13.44 22.26
N LEU A 92 -2.34 12.20 22.55
CA LEU A 92 -2.19 11.75 23.92
C LEU A 92 -0.98 12.43 24.58
N PRO A 93 -1.10 12.87 25.85
CA PRO A 93 0.02 13.42 26.59
C PRO A 93 1.13 12.38 26.68
N ARG A 94 2.34 12.76 26.24
CA ARG A 94 3.47 11.85 26.20
C ARG A 94 4.02 11.59 27.61
N PRO A 95 4.25 10.32 27.98
CA PRO A 95 4.97 10.01 29.21
C PRO A 95 6.44 10.47 29.10
N ALA A 96 7.04 10.81 30.24
CA ALA A 96 8.33 11.50 30.37
C ALA A 96 9.51 11.01 29.50
N PRO A 97 9.72 9.72 29.17
CA PRO A 97 10.85 9.33 28.29
C PRO A 97 10.66 9.77 26.83
N LEU A 98 9.43 10.10 26.40
CA LEU A 98 9.08 10.50 25.04
C LEU A 98 8.81 12.01 24.91
N ALA A 99 8.96 12.76 26.01
CA ALA A 99 8.70 14.21 26.05
C ALA A 99 9.66 15.01 25.14
N SER A 100 10.84 14.47 24.81
CA SER A 100 11.84 15.09 23.94
C SER A 100 11.63 14.83 22.44
N VAL A 101 10.62 14.04 22.06
CA VAL A 101 10.34 13.72 20.66
C VAL A 101 9.39 14.77 20.06
N TRP A 102 9.96 15.65 19.23
CA TRP A 102 9.33 16.80 18.54
C TRP A 102 8.33 16.43 17.42
N TYR A 103 7.45 15.47 17.66
CA TYR A 103 6.43 15.09 16.68
C TYR A 103 5.05 15.48 17.18
N THR A 104 4.58 16.70 16.91
CA THR A 104 3.25 17.16 17.31
C THR A 104 2.20 16.75 16.29
N PHE A 105 0.97 16.50 16.75
CA PHE A 105 -0.17 16.27 15.87
C PHE A 105 -0.35 17.44 14.90
N ASP A 106 -0.46 17.13 13.60
CA ASP A 106 -0.76 18.08 12.53
C ASP A 106 -1.89 17.52 11.64
N TRP A 107 -2.88 18.36 11.32
CA TRP A 107 -3.94 18.01 10.38
C TRP A 107 -3.40 17.77 8.96
N LEU A 108 -2.25 18.36 8.63
CA LEU A 108 -1.57 18.13 7.37
C LEU A 108 -1.08 16.68 7.25
N ASP A 109 -0.63 16.08 8.35
CA ASP A 109 -0.20 14.67 8.42
C ASP A 109 -1.39 13.70 8.25
N VAL A 110 -2.56 14.08 8.80
CA VAL A 110 -3.81 13.36 8.58
C VAL A 110 -4.21 13.40 7.10
N ALA A 111 -4.18 14.58 6.48
CA ALA A 111 -4.50 14.74 5.06
C ALA A 111 -3.51 13.94 4.18
N ALA A 112 -2.22 14.02 4.48
CA ALA A 112 -1.18 13.27 3.80
C ALA A 112 -1.36 11.75 3.92
N THR A 113 -1.73 11.27 5.11
CA THR A 113 -2.05 9.87 5.34
C THR A 113 -3.19 9.39 4.45
N LEU A 114 -4.27 10.16 4.35
CA LEU A 114 -5.41 9.83 3.49
C LEU A 114 -5.02 9.82 2.00
N VAL A 115 -4.25 10.80 1.56
CA VAL A 115 -3.73 10.88 0.18
C VAL A 115 -2.84 9.66 -0.11
N SER A 116 -1.91 9.34 0.78
CA SER A 116 -0.97 8.23 0.62
C SER A 116 -1.68 6.89 0.46
N VAL A 117 -2.62 6.58 1.35
CA VAL A 117 -3.36 5.32 1.30
C VAL A 117 -4.25 5.24 0.06
N SER A 118 -4.84 6.36 -0.36
CA SER A 118 -5.65 6.44 -1.58
C SER A 118 -4.83 6.22 -2.86
N VAL A 119 -3.68 6.90 -2.97
CA VAL A 119 -2.75 6.73 -4.09
C VAL A 119 -2.18 5.32 -4.11
N GLY A 120 -1.79 4.78 -2.95
CA GLY A 120 -1.33 3.39 -2.82
C GLY A 120 -2.38 2.38 -3.29
N ALA A 121 -3.65 2.59 -2.92
CA ALA A 121 -4.75 1.74 -3.37
C ALA A 121 -4.96 1.83 -4.89
N LEU A 122 -4.88 3.02 -5.47
CA LEU A 122 -4.97 3.21 -6.93
C LEU A 122 -3.82 2.48 -7.65
N VAL A 123 -2.58 2.67 -7.20
CA VAL A 123 -1.40 2.01 -7.78
C VAL A 123 -1.51 0.49 -7.67
N ALA A 124 -1.89 -0.04 -6.50
CA ALA A 124 -2.12 -1.46 -6.29
C ALA A 124 -3.23 -2.01 -7.20
N GLY A 125 -4.32 -1.26 -7.39
CA GLY A 125 -5.41 -1.61 -8.29
C GLY A 125 -4.97 -1.66 -9.75
N LEU A 126 -4.21 -0.66 -10.21
CA LEU A 126 -3.67 -0.59 -11.57
C LEU A 126 -2.68 -1.74 -11.85
N LEU A 127 -1.77 -2.00 -10.92
CA LEU A 127 -0.81 -3.11 -11.03
C LEU A 127 -1.53 -4.47 -11.04
N SER A 128 -2.54 -4.65 -10.19
CA SER A 128 -3.36 -5.88 -10.16
C SER A 128 -4.14 -6.09 -11.47
N ARG A 129 -4.65 -5.02 -12.10
CA ARG A 129 -5.33 -5.10 -13.40
C ARG A 129 -4.36 -5.52 -14.52
N ARG A 130 -3.14 -4.98 -14.54
CA ARG A 130 -2.11 -5.37 -15.54
C ARG A 130 -1.72 -6.85 -15.46
N HIS A 131 -1.83 -7.46 -14.29
CA HIS A 131 -1.46 -8.87 -14.08
C HIS A 131 -2.66 -9.83 -14.19
N ARG A 132 -3.90 -9.34 -14.42
CA ARG A 132 -5.02 -10.21 -14.75
C ARG A 132 -4.86 -10.76 -16.17
N PRO A 133 -4.98 -12.09 -16.38
CA PRO A 133 -5.08 -12.62 -17.73
C PRO A 133 -6.36 -12.06 -18.37
N VAL A 134 -6.21 -11.48 -19.57
CA VAL A 134 -7.33 -11.06 -20.42
C VAL A 134 -8.14 -12.32 -20.75
N ALA A 135 -9.25 -12.53 -20.07
CA ALA A 135 -10.19 -13.59 -20.41
C ALA A 135 -11.09 -13.11 -21.55
N SER A 136 -10.94 -13.80 -22.69
CA SER A 136 -11.87 -13.94 -23.81
C SER A 136 -12.31 -12.67 -24.55
N MET A 137 -11.64 -12.38 -25.66
CA MET A 137 -12.41 -12.12 -26.87
C MET A 137 -12.96 -13.49 -27.30
N ARG A 138 -14.30 -13.61 -27.29
CA ARG A 138 -15.08 -14.81 -27.63
C ARG A 138 -14.48 -15.61 -28.81
N PRO A 139 -14.42 -16.95 -28.78
CA PRO A 139 -14.43 -17.68 -30.05
C PRO A 139 -15.74 -17.34 -30.78
N PRO A 140 -15.69 -17.10 -32.11
CA PRO A 140 -16.87 -16.73 -32.89
C PRO A 140 -17.95 -17.82 -32.76
N PRO A 141 -19.25 -17.44 -32.80
CA PRO A 141 -20.38 -18.35 -32.56
C PRO A 141 -20.60 -19.45 -33.62
N ASP A 142 -19.70 -19.65 -34.58
CA ASP A 142 -19.95 -20.48 -35.76
C ASP A 142 -19.00 -21.68 -35.87
N ALA A 143 -18.86 -22.46 -34.80
CA ALA A 143 -18.31 -23.81 -34.93
C ALA A 143 -19.47 -24.80 -35.15
N PRO A 144 -19.62 -25.40 -36.34
CA PRO A 144 -20.72 -26.32 -36.62
C PRO A 144 -20.63 -27.57 -35.74
N ALA A 145 -21.78 -27.96 -35.20
CA ALA A 145 -21.97 -29.15 -34.40
C ALA A 145 -21.66 -30.41 -35.21
N HIS A 146 -20.47 -30.98 -35.05
CA HIS A 146 -20.21 -32.35 -35.47
C HIS A 146 -20.59 -33.32 -34.35
N SER A 147 -21.86 -33.72 -34.40
CA SER A 147 -22.31 -35.00 -33.87
C SER A 147 -21.43 -36.11 -34.43
N ASN A 148 -20.68 -36.82 -33.60
CA ASN A 148 -20.19 -38.14 -33.98
C ASN A 148 -20.58 -39.18 -32.95
N ARG A 149 -21.81 -39.63 -33.15
CA ARG A 149 -22.41 -40.81 -32.56
C ARG A 149 -21.88 -42.03 -33.32
N ARG A 150 -20.81 -42.68 -32.82
CA ARG A 150 -20.41 -44.07 -33.14
C ARG A 150 -19.52 -44.55 -31.99
N ARG A 151 -19.63 -45.75 -31.45
CA ARG A 151 -20.62 -46.83 -31.49
C ARG A 151 -20.41 -47.60 -30.18
#